data_AF-Q8TUE1-F1
#
_entry.id   AF-Q8TUE1-F1
#
_cell.length_a   1.000
_cell.length_b   1.000
_cell.length_c   1.000
_cell.angle_alpha   90.00
_cell.angle_beta   90.00
_cell.angle_gamma   90.00
#
_symmetry.space_group_name_H-M   'P 1'
#
loop_
_entity.id
_entity.type
_entity.pdbx_description
1 polymer ?
#
loop_
_entity_poly.entity_id
_entity_poly.type
_entity_poly.pdbx_seq_one_letter_code
_entity_poly.pdbx_strand_id
1 'polypeptide(L)'
;MVCLSEFDYEILLKNASLKECEDLIKKNAEEVYLVPGGYNIKGIFLLGTSVPVGFSGDAILFQFIKPCFGLFVLRMKNEAEEIKKLREQYKKDKNVKKIK
;
A
#
# COMPACT_ATOMS: atom_id res chain seq x y z
N MET A 1 10.18 0.72 -17.17
CA MET A 1 9.44 1.72 -16.36
C MET A 1 8.11 1.09 -16.06
N VAL A 2 7.87 0.69 -14.82
CA VAL A 2 6.63 -0.03 -14.46
C VAL A 2 5.47 0.95 -14.46
N CYS A 3 4.42 0.67 -15.23
CA CYS A 3 3.21 1.48 -15.26
C CYS A 3 2.13 0.82 -14.39
N LEU A 4 1.42 1.61 -13.59
CA LEU A 4 0.27 1.12 -12.82
C LEU A 4 -0.75 0.40 -13.71
N SER A 5 -0.92 0.85 -14.96
CA SER A 5 -1.83 0.27 -15.95
C SER A 5 -1.56 -1.19 -16.31
N GLU A 6 -0.39 -1.74 -15.96
CA GLU A 6 -0.02 -3.14 -16.22
C GLU A 6 -0.53 -4.10 -15.13
N PHE A 7 -1.09 -3.56 -14.03
CA PHE A 7 -1.59 -4.36 -12.91
C PHE A 7 -3.12 -4.34 -12.85
N ASP A 8 -3.68 -5.42 -12.32
CA ASP A 8 -5.09 -5.47 -11.93
C ASP A 8 -5.25 -4.71 -10.60
N TYR A 9 -5.46 -3.40 -10.71
CA TYR A 9 -5.66 -2.52 -9.57
C TYR A 9 -7.03 -1.82 -9.61
N GLU A 10 -7.55 -1.57 -8.43
CA GLU A 10 -8.79 -0.85 -8.20
C GLU A 10 -8.49 0.42 -7.38
N ILE A 11 -9.05 1.55 -7.78
CA ILE A 11 -8.95 2.79 -7.02
C ILE A 11 -10.09 2.81 -6.01
N LEU A 12 -9.77 2.60 -4.73
CA LEU A 12 -10.76 2.64 -3.65
C LEU A 12 -11.08 4.07 -3.22
N LEU A 13 -10.09 4.96 -3.31
CA LEU A 13 -10.23 6.35 -2.89
C LEU A 13 -9.32 7.25 -3.72
N LYS A 14 -9.81 8.45 -4.05
CA LYS A 14 -9.11 9.45 -4.88
C LYS A 14 -9.20 10.82 -4.21
N ASN A 15 -8.14 11.63 -4.35
CA ASN A 15 -8.09 13.00 -3.84
C ASN A 15 -8.42 13.09 -2.33
N ALA A 16 -7.86 12.16 -1.56
CA ALA A 16 -8.14 12.05 -0.13
C ALA A 16 -7.02 12.65 0.75
N SER A 17 -7.31 12.83 2.03
CA SER A 17 -6.31 13.17 3.04
C SER A 17 -5.55 11.92 3.52
N LEU A 18 -4.36 12.11 4.10
CA LEU A 18 -3.57 11.00 4.69
C LEU A 18 -4.38 10.17 5.69
N LYS A 19 -5.17 10.84 6.53
CA LYS A 19 -6.01 10.19 7.55
C LYS A 19 -7.12 9.33 6.93
N GLU A 20 -7.76 9.83 5.88
CA GLU A 20 -8.80 9.10 5.15
C GLU A 20 -8.23 7.87 4.45
N CYS A 21 -7.02 7.99 3.88
CA CYS A 21 -6.33 6.87 3.27
C CYS A 21 -6.03 5.76 4.30
N GLU A 22 -5.48 6.15 5.45
CA GLU A 22 -5.17 5.22 6.54
C GLU A 22 -6.43 4.53 7.08
N ASP A 23 -7.51 5.29 7.33
CA ASP A 23 -8.77 4.74 7.84
C ASP A 23 -9.41 3.74 6.86
N LEU A 24 -9.43 4.09 5.57
CA LEU A 24 -9.96 3.22 4.53
C LEU A 24 -9.17 1.90 4.45
N ILE A 25 -7.84 1.96 4.50
CA ILE A 25 -6.98 0.78 4.49
C ILE A 25 -7.22 -0.05 5.74
N LYS A 26 -7.25 0.57 6.93
CA LYS A 26 -7.61 -0.11 8.19
C LYS A 26 -8.97 -0.78 8.13
N LYS A 27 -9.97 -0.21 7.46
CA LYS A 27 -11.31 -0.78 7.38
C LYS A 27 -11.38 -1.98 6.44
N ASN A 28 -10.67 -1.94 5.31
CA ASN A 28 -10.73 -2.96 4.25
C ASN A 28 -9.65 -4.03 4.34
N ALA A 29 -8.60 -3.80 5.13
CA ALA A 29 -7.54 -4.77 5.34
C ALA A 29 -7.71 -5.54 6.66
N GLU A 30 -7.29 -6.80 6.64
CA GLU A 30 -7.20 -7.64 7.82
C GLU A 30 -6.00 -7.22 8.68
N GLU A 31 -4.89 -6.90 8.02
CA GLU A 31 -3.65 -6.49 8.67
C GLU A 31 -3.08 -5.25 7.99
N VAL A 32 -2.62 -4.27 8.78
CA VAL A 32 -2.09 -3.00 8.28
C VAL A 32 -0.75 -2.68 8.93
N TYR A 33 0.18 -2.25 8.08
CA TYR A 33 1.53 -1.88 8.41
C TYR A 33 1.78 -0.45 7.96
N LEU A 34 2.42 0.35 8.81
CA LEU A 34 3.05 1.60 8.43
C LEU A 34 4.47 1.31 8.00
N VAL A 35 4.77 1.58 6.74
CA VAL A 35 6.11 1.44 6.17
C VAL A 35 6.68 2.82 5.87
N PRO A 36 8.00 3.03 5.99
CA PRO A 36 8.61 4.25 5.52
C PRO A 36 8.50 4.35 3.98
N GLY A 37 8.63 5.56 3.44
CA GLY A 37 8.75 5.75 1.99
C GLY A 37 9.99 5.04 1.42
N GLY A 38 9.93 4.71 0.14
CA GLY A 38 10.98 3.97 -0.57
C GLY A 38 10.72 2.46 -0.68
N TYR A 39 9.71 1.95 0.02
CA TYR A 39 9.25 0.57 -0.18
C TYR A 39 8.72 0.36 -1.59
N ASN A 40 8.97 -0.84 -2.14
CA ASN A 40 8.61 -1.20 -3.49
C ASN A 40 7.50 -2.26 -3.47
N ILE A 41 6.39 -1.99 -4.17
CA ILE A 41 5.31 -2.94 -4.41
C ILE A 41 5.26 -3.15 -5.93
N LYS A 42 5.70 -4.30 -6.43
CA LYS A 42 5.77 -4.64 -7.86
C LYS A 42 6.40 -3.57 -8.75
N GLY A 43 7.48 -2.93 -8.31
CA GLY A 43 8.13 -1.85 -9.05
C GLY A 43 7.56 -0.46 -8.78
N ILE A 44 6.50 -0.32 -7.99
CA ILE A 44 5.94 0.96 -7.57
C ILE A 44 6.54 1.36 -6.24
N PHE A 45 7.23 2.51 -6.24
CA PHE A 45 7.81 3.07 -5.03
C PHE A 45 6.78 3.88 -4.25
N LEU A 46 6.62 3.53 -2.98
CA LEU A 46 5.79 4.26 -2.05
C LEU A 46 6.44 5.58 -1.66
N LEU A 47 5.71 6.67 -1.88
CA LEU A 47 6.15 8.02 -1.52
C LEU A 47 5.51 8.45 -0.20
N GLY A 48 6.27 9.19 0.61
CA GLY A 48 5.83 9.72 1.91
C GLY A 48 6.67 9.23 3.07
N THR A 49 6.48 9.82 4.25
CA THR A 49 7.27 9.47 5.45
C THR A 49 6.78 8.19 6.11
N SER A 50 5.45 7.99 6.13
CA SER A 50 4.81 6.83 6.73
C SER A 50 3.60 6.48 5.87
N VAL A 51 3.67 5.36 5.19
CA VAL A 51 2.70 4.93 4.20
C VAL A 51 1.95 3.72 4.75
N PRO A 52 0.62 3.80 4.91
CA PRO A 52 -0.18 2.65 5.28
C PRO A 52 -0.26 1.65 4.13
N VAL A 53 0.07 0.40 4.43
CA VAL A 53 -0.04 -0.77 3.56
C VAL A 53 -0.84 -1.84 4.29
N GLY A 54 -1.98 -2.20 3.73
CA GLY A 54 -2.88 -3.23 4.23
C GLY A 54 -2.87 -4.48 3.37
N PHE A 55 -3.14 -5.62 3.99
CA PHE A 55 -3.33 -6.91 3.34
C PHE A 55 -4.72 -7.46 3.65
N SER A 56 -5.41 -7.96 2.63
CA SER A 56 -6.70 -8.65 2.77
C SER A 56 -6.76 -9.83 1.80
N GLY A 57 -6.70 -11.05 2.33
CA GLY A 57 -6.50 -12.27 1.53
C GLY A 57 -5.31 -12.11 0.59
N ASP A 58 -5.56 -12.25 -0.71
CA ASP A 58 -4.57 -12.07 -1.78
C ASP A 58 -4.54 -10.64 -2.37
N ALA A 59 -5.11 -9.66 -1.67
CA ALA A 59 -5.10 -8.26 -2.09
C ALA A 59 -4.20 -7.38 -1.23
N ILE A 60 -3.50 -6.44 -1.88
CA ILE A 60 -2.67 -5.41 -1.25
C ILE A 60 -3.38 -4.07 -1.39
N LEU A 61 -3.59 -3.39 -0.28
CA LEU A 61 -4.12 -2.03 -0.24
C LEU A 61 -3.01 -1.09 0.18
N PHE A 62 -2.78 0.00 -0.54
CA PHE A 62 -1.75 0.95 -0.14
C PHE A 62 -2.09 2.37 -0.56
N GLN A 63 -1.57 3.32 0.21
CA GLN A 63 -1.62 4.72 -0.16
C GLN A 63 -0.61 4.99 -1.28
N PHE A 64 -1.08 5.61 -2.35
CA PHE A 64 -0.27 6.01 -3.50
C PHE A 64 -0.36 7.51 -3.73
N ILE A 65 0.78 8.17 -3.90
CA ILE A 65 0.85 9.61 -4.16
C ILE A 65 1.06 9.84 -5.64
N LYS A 66 0.06 10.43 -6.31
CA LYS A 66 0.19 10.86 -7.70
C LYS A 66 0.52 12.37 -7.71
N PRO A 67 1.71 12.79 -8.18
CA PRO A 67 2.18 14.18 -8.02
C PRO A 67 1.24 15.23 -8.62
N CYS A 68 0.51 14.89 -9.69
CA CYS A 68 -0.43 15.83 -10.33
C CYS A 68 -1.86 15.78 -9.77
N PHE A 69 -2.22 14.75 -8.99
CA PHE A 69 -3.62 14.48 -8.62
C PHE A 69 -3.83 14.17 -7.12
N GLY A 70 -2.79 14.25 -6.29
CA GLY A 70 -2.89 14.05 -4.85
C GLY A 70 -2.79 12.58 -4.42
N LEU A 71 -3.44 12.26 -3.29
CA LEU A 71 -3.38 10.95 -2.63
C LEU A 71 -4.51 10.03 -3.10
N PHE A 72 -4.16 8.77 -3.28
CA PHE A 72 -5.03 7.69 -3.69
C PHE A 72 -4.87 6.50 -2.77
N VAL A 73 -5.91 5.69 -2.64
CA VAL A 73 -5.81 4.33 -2.11
C VAL A 73 -6.04 3.37 -3.25
N LEU A 74 -5.04 2.54 -3.51
CA LEU A 74 -5.09 1.51 -4.53
C LEU A 74 -5.24 0.14 -3.87
N ARG A 75 -5.97 -0.74 -4.52
CA ARG A 75 -6.07 -2.15 -4.18
C ARG A 75 -5.60 -2.99 -5.36
N MET A 76 -4.50 -3.71 -5.20
CA MET A 76 -4.08 -4.74 -6.15
C MET A 76 -4.64 -6.08 -5.73
N LYS A 77 -5.24 -6.82 -6.67
CA LYS A 77 -5.82 -8.14 -6.41
C LYS A 77 -4.87 -9.23 -6.93
N ASN A 78 -4.96 -10.42 -6.35
CA ASN A 78 -4.25 -11.61 -6.81
C ASN A 78 -2.71 -11.52 -6.68
N GLU A 79 -2.24 -10.85 -5.62
CA GLU A 79 -0.82 -10.57 -5.36
C GLU A 79 -0.24 -11.39 -4.20
N ALA A 80 -0.69 -12.64 -4.07
CA ALA A 80 -0.29 -13.56 -3.01
C ALA A 80 1.25 -13.69 -2.84
N GLU A 81 1.97 -13.72 -3.96
CA GLU A 81 3.44 -13.85 -3.95
C GLU A 81 4.12 -12.58 -3.42
N GLU A 82 3.66 -11.41 -3.86
CA GLU A 82 4.21 -10.12 -3.42
C GLU A 82 3.88 -9.88 -1.95
N ILE A 83 2.69 -10.27 -1.49
CA ILE A 83 2.31 -10.22 -0.07
C ILE A 83 3.30 -11.00 0.79
N LYS A 84 3.69 -12.21 0.37
CA LYS A 84 4.67 -13.02 1.10
C LYS A 84 6.03 -12.32 1.18
N LYS A 85 6.53 -11.82 0.04
CA LYS A 85 7.80 -11.08 -0.04
C LYS A 85 7.80 -9.85 0.87
N LEU A 86 6.76 -9.02 0.79
CA LEU A 86 6.61 -7.82 1.62
C LEU A 86 6.55 -8.18 3.10
N ARG A 87 5.78 -9.21 3.48
CA ARG A 87 5.69 -9.67 4.88
C ARG A 87 7.03 -10.14 5.44
N GLU A 88 7.81 -10.88 4.66
CA GLU A 88 9.15 -11.29 5.07
C GLU A 88 10.09 -10.10 5.23
N GLN A 89 9.99 -9.10 4.34
CA GLN A 89 10.77 -7.87 4.43
C GLN A 89 10.38 -7.06 5.67
N TYR A 90 9.08 -6.91 5.94
CA TYR A 90 8.55 -6.15 7.09
C TYR A 90 8.97 -6.77 8.43
N LYS A 91 9.13 -8.09 8.50
CA LYS A 91 9.64 -8.78 9.70
C LYS A 91 11.10 -8.46 10.00
N LYS A 92 11.90 -8.15 8.97
CA LYS A 92 13.34 -7.86 9.11
C LYS A 92 13.58 -6.37 9.39
N ASP A 93 12.69 -5.51 8.90
CA ASP A 93 12.85 -4.06 9.00
C ASP A 93 12.22 -3.50 10.29
N LYS A 94 13.05 -2.91 11.15
CA LYS A 94 12.62 -2.35 12.44
C LYS A 94 11.80 -1.07 12.31
N ASN A 95 11.78 -0.44 11.13
CA ASN A 95 11.03 0.80 10.91
C ASN A 95 9.57 0.56 10.52
N VAL A 96 9.21 -0.69 10.22
CA VAL A 96 7.84 -1.07 9.90
C VAL A 96 7.05 -1.30 11.18
N LYS A 97 5.87 -0.67 11.28
CA LYS A 97 4.99 -0.79 12.46
C LYS A 97 3.66 -1.40 12.07
N LYS A 98 3.29 -2.52 12.68
CA LYS A 98 1.95 -3.08 12.56
C LYS A 98 0.98 -2.25 13.39
N ILE A 99 -0.11 -1.79 12.78
CA ILE A 99 -1.14 -0.93 13.42
C ILE A 99 -2.53 -1.59 13.49
N LYS A 100 -2.71 -2.72 12.78
CA LYS A 100 -3.87 -3.61 12.83
C LYS A 100 -3.39 -5.00 12.43
#